data_AF-X0S292-F1
#
_entry.id   AF-X0S292-F1
#
_cell.length_a   1.000
_cell.length_b   1.000
_cell.length_c   1.000
_cell.angle_alpha   90.00
_cell.angle_beta   90.00
_cell.angle_gamma   90.00
#
_symmetry.space_group_name_H-M   'P 1'
#
loop_
_entity.id
_entity.type
_entity.pdbx_description
1 polymer ?
#
loop_
_entity_poly.entity_id
_entity_poly.type
_entity_poly.pdbx_seq_one_letter_code
_entity_poly.pdbx_strand_id
1 'polypeptide(L)'
;MFRPVSSKVSFPQLEEGILRLWKERDIFHKSIDQRPEDRLFIFYEGPPYANASPGIHHVLARVFKDVMVRYKTMQGYRVPRKAGWDTHGLPAE
;
A
#
# COMPACT_ATOMS: atom_id res chain seq x y z
N MET A 1 -9.95 20.29 22.46
CA MET A 1 -11.23 19.57 22.68
C MET A 1 -11.35 18.49 21.61
N PHE A 2 -11.63 17.24 21.98
CA PHE A 2 -11.77 16.14 21.01
C PHE A 2 -13.15 16.17 20.34
N ARG A 3 -13.23 15.62 19.11
CA ARG A 3 -14.51 15.42 18.43
C ARG A 3 -15.26 14.25 19.08
N PRO A 4 -16.56 14.37 19.37
CA PRO A 4 -17.34 13.25 19.89
C PRO A 4 -17.39 12.11 18.87
N VAL A 5 -17.23 10.87 19.35
CA VAL A 5 -17.23 9.67 18.51
C VAL A 5 -18.57 8.95 18.65
N SER A 6 -19.23 8.69 17.52
CA SER A 6 -20.47 7.92 17.46
C SER A 6 -20.19 6.43 17.70
N SER A 7 -21.07 5.74 18.44
CA SER A 7 -21.04 4.27 18.55
C SER A 7 -21.49 3.57 17.26
N LYS A 8 -22.20 4.28 16.38
CA LYS A 8 -22.52 3.84 15.02
C LYS A 8 -21.41 4.30 14.10
N VAL A 9 -20.55 3.37 13.69
CA VAL A 9 -19.42 3.60 12.78
C VAL A 9 -19.68 2.84 11.49
N SER A 10 -19.39 3.50 10.38
CA SER A 10 -19.28 2.83 9.09
C SER A 10 -17.84 2.87 8.63
N PHE A 11 -17.22 1.70 8.61
CA PHE A 11 -15.82 1.54 8.22
C PHE A 11 -15.57 1.91 6.75
N PRO A 12 -16.43 1.55 5.77
CA PRO A 12 -16.20 1.93 4.38
C PRO A 12 -16.07 3.45 4.18
N GLN A 13 -16.98 4.24 4.76
CA GLN A 13 -16.90 5.71 4.64
C GLN A 13 -15.71 6.30 5.41
N LEU A 14 -15.32 5.68 6.52
CA LEU A 14 -14.12 6.07 7.26
C LEU A 14 -12.85 5.79 6.45
N GLU A 15 -12.75 4.64 5.82
CA GLU A 15 -11.65 4.25 4.93
C GLU A 15 -11.55 5.19 3.73
N GLU A 16 -12.67 5.52 3.07
CA GLU A 16 -12.71 6.53 2.00
C GLU A 16 -12.18 7.90 2.46
N GLY A 17 -12.54 8.32 3.67
CA GLY A 17 -12.03 9.55 4.29
C GLY A 17 -10.52 9.50 4.52
N ILE A 18 -9.99 8.37 5.01
CA ILE A 18 -8.55 8.16 5.22
C ILE A 18 -7.80 8.14 3.88
N LEU A 19 -8.31 7.44 2.87
CA LEU A 19 -7.73 7.40 1.53
C LEU A 19 -7.64 8.79 0.92
N ARG A 20 -8.70 9.59 1.07
CA ARG A 20 -8.72 11.00 0.63
C ARG A 20 -7.66 11.83 1.34
N LEU A 21 -7.59 11.72 2.67
CA LEU A 21 -6.58 12.42 3.48
C LEU A 21 -5.16 12.05 3.04
N TRP A 22 -4.89 10.77 2.79
CA TRP A 22 -3.57 10.34 2.32
C TRP A 22 -3.22 10.90 0.95
N LYS A 23 -4.19 10.95 0.03
CA LYS A 23 -4.01 11.51 -1.32
C LYS A 23 -3.79 13.02 -1.29
N GLU A 24 -4.66 13.77 -0.62
CA GLU A 24 -4.58 15.25 -0.53
C GLU A 24 -3.28 15.73 0.12
N ARG A 25 -2.78 14.97 1.10
CA ARG A 25 -1.56 15.32 1.84
C ARG A 25 -0.30 14.65 1.30
N ASP A 26 -0.42 13.88 0.23
CA ASP A 26 0.68 13.14 -0.38
C ASP A 26 1.48 12.27 0.62
N ILE A 27 0.76 11.56 1.49
CA ILE A 27 1.35 10.84 2.63
C ILE A 27 2.29 9.73 2.19
N PHE A 28 2.00 9.09 1.05
CA PHE A 28 2.81 7.99 0.55
C PHE A 28 4.23 8.44 0.17
N HIS A 29 4.38 9.44 -0.71
CA HIS A 29 5.70 9.94 -1.12
C HIS A 29 6.44 10.53 0.07
N LYS A 30 5.75 11.34 0.89
CA LYS A 30 6.29 11.84 2.15
C LYS A 30 6.85 10.72 3.03
N SER A 31 6.16 9.59 3.18
CA SER A 31 6.66 8.46 4.00
C SER A 31 8.00 7.88 3.51
N ILE A 32 8.30 8.04 2.22
CA ILE A 32 9.54 7.59 1.59
C ILE A 32 10.60 8.69 1.68
N ASP A 33 10.27 9.91 1.30
CA ASP A 33 11.24 10.99 1.12
C ASP A 33 11.70 11.62 2.44
N GLN A 34 10.94 11.42 3.53
CA GLN A 34 11.37 11.76 4.89
C GLN A 34 12.48 10.85 5.43
N ARG A 35 12.94 9.85 4.67
CA ARG A 35 13.88 8.82 5.12
C ARG A 35 15.21 8.96 4.38
N PRO A 36 16.35 8.75 5.05
CA PRO A 36 17.67 8.84 4.41
C PRO A 36 17.85 7.86 3.23
N GLU A 37 18.57 8.29 2.20
CA GLU A 37 18.88 7.46 1.01
C GLU A 37 19.83 6.31 1.28
N ASP A 38 20.66 6.42 2.30
CA ASP A 38 21.63 5.41 2.70
C ASP A 38 21.00 4.25 3.51
N ARG A 39 19.74 4.40 3.93
CA ARG A 39 19.03 3.40 4.74
C ARG A 39 17.89 2.73 3.97
N LEU A 40 18.22 2.16 2.81
CA LEU A 40 17.25 1.52 1.93
C LEU A 40 16.78 0.16 2.45
N PHE A 41 15.51 -0.13 2.22
CA PHE A 41 14.97 -1.48 2.25
C PHE A 41 14.24 -1.72 0.93
N ILE A 42 14.77 -2.63 0.10
CA ILE A 42 14.21 -2.94 -1.21
C ILE A 42 13.26 -4.13 -1.08
N PHE A 43 12.03 -3.94 -1.55
CA PHE A 43 11.00 -4.95 -1.59
C PHE A 43 10.61 -5.23 -3.05
N TYR A 44 10.56 -6.52 -3.42
CA TYR A 44 10.14 -6.96 -4.74
C TYR A 44 8.69 -7.45 -4.71
N GLU A 45 7.88 -6.86 -5.58
CA GLU A 45 6.51 -7.28 -5.83
C GLU A 45 6.51 -8.23 -7.03
N GLY A 46 6.01 -9.46 -6.84
CA GLY A 46 5.82 -10.38 -7.96
C GLY A 46 4.70 -9.86 -8.85
N PRO A 47 4.97 -9.55 -10.14
CA PRO A 47 4.00 -8.87 -10.99
C PRO A 47 2.76 -9.76 -11.18
N PRO A 48 1.54 -9.31 -10.85
CA PRO A 48 0.34 -10.04 -11.19
C PRO A 48 0.14 -10.07 -12.70
N TYR A 49 -0.46 -11.16 -13.18
CA TYR A 49 -0.86 -11.29 -14.57
C TYR A 49 -2.04 -10.37 -14.88
N ALA A 50 -1.94 -9.59 -15.95
CA ALA A 50 -2.93 -8.55 -16.30
C ALA A 50 -4.10 -9.07 -17.15
N ASN A 51 -4.63 -10.26 -16.85
CA ASN A 51 -5.65 -10.93 -17.67
C ASN A 51 -7.00 -11.16 -16.97
N ALA A 52 -7.10 -10.93 -15.65
CA ALA A 52 -8.32 -11.20 -14.89
C ALA A 52 -8.49 -10.28 -13.68
N SER A 53 -9.70 -10.25 -13.14
CA SER A 53 -10.01 -9.54 -11.90
C SER A 53 -9.28 -10.15 -10.68
N PRO A 54 -8.88 -9.34 -9.68
CA PRO A 54 -8.21 -9.85 -8.50
C PRO A 54 -9.14 -10.73 -7.64
N GLY A 55 -8.75 -11.99 -7.41
CA GLY A 55 -9.33 -12.83 -6.35
C GLY A 55 -8.81 -12.52 -4.93
N ILE A 56 -9.43 -13.11 -3.91
CA ILE A 56 -9.10 -12.91 -2.47
C ILE A 56 -7.63 -13.20 -2.13
N HIS A 57 -6.99 -14.14 -2.83
CA HIS A 57 -5.58 -14.46 -2.65
C HIS A 57 -4.67 -13.27 -2.98
N HIS A 58 -5.05 -12.40 -3.93
CA HIS A 58 -4.33 -11.16 -4.21
C HIS A 58 -4.42 -10.19 -3.04
N VAL A 59 -5.59 -10.08 -2.39
CA VAL A 59 -5.79 -9.22 -1.22
C VAL A 59 -4.89 -9.72 -0.08
N LEU A 60 -4.94 -11.02 0.23
CA LEU A 60 -4.13 -11.61 1.30
C LEU A 60 -2.64 -11.36 1.07
N ALA A 61 -2.14 -11.66 -0.13
CA ALA A 61 -0.74 -11.45 -0.48
C ALA A 61 -0.36 -9.96 -0.36
N ARG A 62 -1.18 -9.04 -0.84
CA ARG A 62 -0.92 -7.60 -0.78
C ARG A 62 -0.95 -7.06 0.65
N VAL A 63 -1.86 -7.53 1.50
CA VAL A 63 -1.91 -7.13 2.92
C VAL A 63 -0.64 -7.55 3.65
N PHE A 64 -0.19 -8.80 3.50
CA PHE A 64 1.06 -9.26 4.10
C PHE A 64 2.26 -8.42 3.65
N LYS A 65 2.38 -8.19 2.33
CA LYS A 65 3.45 -7.37 1.75
C LYS A 65 3.41 -5.93 2.30
N ASP A 66 2.23 -5.31 2.36
CA ASP A 66 2.04 -3.92 2.80
C ASP A 66 2.39 -3.72 4.29
N VAL A 67 1.95 -4.64 5.16
CA VAL A 67 2.27 -4.60 6.60
C VAL A 67 3.78 -4.60 6.83
N MET A 68 4.52 -5.45 6.11
CA MET A 68 5.97 -5.56 6.24
C MET A 68 6.70 -4.27 5.81
N VAL A 69 6.31 -3.68 4.67
CA VAL A 69 6.94 -2.44 4.19
C VAL A 69 6.57 -1.21 5.02
N ARG A 70 5.37 -1.19 5.64
CA ARG A 70 5.00 -0.17 6.63
C ARG A 70 5.83 -0.30 7.90
N TYR A 71 5.97 -1.52 8.43
CA TYR A 71 6.80 -1.80 9.59
C TYR A 71 8.25 -1.31 9.37
N LYS A 72 8.86 -1.63 8.22
CA LYS A 72 10.21 -1.14 7.89
C LYS A 72 10.30 0.39 7.80
N THR A 73 9.27 1.05 7.27
CA THR A 73 9.22 2.52 7.23
C THR A 73 9.16 3.13 8.63
N MET A 74 8.42 2.50 9.54
CA MET A 74 8.35 2.91 10.96
C MET A 74 9.67 2.67 11.69
N GLN A 75 10.47 1.69 11.26
CA GLN A 75 11.85 1.48 11.75
C GLN A 75 12.88 2.46 11.15
N GLY A 76 12.45 3.42 10.33
CA GLY A 76 13.31 4.47 9.76
C GLY A 76 13.99 4.11 8.43
N TYR A 77 13.63 2.99 7.79
CA TYR A 77 14.14 2.66 6.46
C TYR A 77 13.42 3.47 5.38
N ARG A 78 14.16 3.88 4.34
CA ARG A 78 13.58 4.35 3.08
C ARG A 78 13.12 3.14 2.27
N VAL A 79 11.82 3.01 2.07
CA VAL A 79 11.21 1.86 1.40
C VAL A 79 10.53 2.33 0.12
N PRO A 80 11.22 2.39 -1.03
CA PRO A 80 10.56 2.61 -2.32
C PRO A 80 9.69 1.40 -2.65
N ARG A 81 8.45 1.62 -3.13
CA ARG A 81 7.56 0.55 -3.58
C ARG A 81 7.21 0.75 -5.04
N LYS A 82 7.44 -0.28 -5.84
CA LYS A 82 7.14 -0.31 -7.26
C LYS A 82 6.39 -1.60 -7.56
N ALA A 83 5.31 -1.48 -8.32
CA ALA A 83 4.57 -2.61 -8.85
C ALA A 83 4.97 -2.86 -10.31
N GLY A 84 4.68 -4.06 -10.80
CA GLY A 84 4.78 -4.43 -12.21
C GLY A 84 3.52 -5.18 -12.64
N TRP A 85 3.47 -5.51 -13.93
CA TRP A 85 2.42 -6.34 -14.51
C TRP A 85 3.09 -7.36 -15.40
N ASP A 86 2.62 -8.60 -15.31
CA ASP A 86 3.02 -9.65 -16.25
C ASP A 86 2.00 -9.68 -17.39
N THR A 87 2.51 -9.59 -18.62
CA THR A 87 1.73 -9.28 -19.82
C THR A 87 2.02 -10.20 -21.01
N HIS A 88 2.88 -11.21 -20.85
CA HIS A 88 3.28 -12.11 -21.93
C HIS A 88 3.27 -13.56 -21.49
N GLY A 89 3.04 -14.48 -22.45
CA GLY A 89 3.03 -15.92 -22.22
C GLY A 89 1.64 -16.52 -22.39
N LEU A 90 1.55 -17.86 -22.40
CA LEU A 90 0.31 -18.60 -22.70
C LEU A 90 -0.93 -18.13 -21.92
N PRO A 91 -0.86 -17.74 -20.63
CA PRO A 91 -2.03 -17.20 -19.94
C PRO A 91 -2.57 -15.86 -20.48
N ALA A 92 -1.86 -15.18 -21.39
CA ALA A 92 -2.27 -13.93 -22.04
C ALA A 92 -2.87 -14.14 -23.44
N GLU A 93 -2.60 -15.28 -24.08
CA GLU A 93 -3.12 -15.65 -25.41
C GLU A 93 -4.59 -16.08 -25.34
#